data_AF-A0A1Q2LHL0-F1
#
_entry.id   AF-A0A1Q2LHL0-F1
#
_cell.length_a   1.000
_cell.length_b   1.000
_cell.length_c   1.000
_cell.angle_alpha   90.00
_cell.angle_beta   90.00
_cell.angle_gamma   90.00
#
_symmetry.space_group_name_H-M   'P 1'
#
loop_
_entity.id
_entity.type
_entity.pdbx_description
1 polymer ?
#
loop_
_entity_poly.entity_id
_entity_poly.type
_entity_poly.pdbx_seq_one_letter_code
_entity_poly.pdbx_strand_id
1 'polypeptide(L)'
;MLIYIKVSVNIGKAKTMSVNFNESFKALVREVFQDKSEGVIHILDEVVSNKASEDTQNINNLKQEAIKDIRSNIATNDFVRAEIAELRSELKQDIAELRSELKQDIVKVRNEMLDLKAELKQDIAELREEVHAELSKMDSKIMQFRAELKQDNANLKAELKDDIAKSKVDIIKWVFGLQFATLALIAGMLKLML
;
A
#
# COMPACT_ATOMS: atom_id res chain seq x y z
N MET A 1 26.38 15.37 88.79
CA MET A 1 25.02 14.85 88.55
C MET A 1 24.58 15.38 87.19
N LEU A 2 24.36 14.52 86.19
CA LEU A 2 23.89 14.96 84.86
C LEU A 2 22.42 15.32 84.96
N ILE A 3 22.10 16.61 84.86
CA ILE A 3 20.72 17.09 84.92
C ILE A 3 20.15 17.01 83.51
N TYR A 4 19.18 16.11 83.30
CA TYR A 4 18.47 16.00 82.03
C TYR A 4 17.34 17.05 81.97
N ILE A 5 17.45 17.98 81.01
CA ILE A 5 16.40 18.97 80.73
C ILE A 5 15.37 18.31 79.84
N LYS A 6 14.15 18.13 80.36
CA LYS A 6 13.00 17.62 79.62
C LYS A 6 12.09 18.79 79.29
N VAL A 7 11.85 19.01 78.01
CA VAL A 7 10.97 20.07 77.52
C VAL A 7 9.64 19.44 77.12
N SER A 8 8.53 19.98 77.62
CA SER A 8 7.19 19.51 77.26
C SER A 8 6.56 20.51 76.29
N VAL A 9 6.11 20.00 75.14
CA VAL A 9 5.51 20.78 74.07
C VAL A 9 4.03 20.45 74.02
N ASN A 10 3.16 21.47 74.07
CA ASN A 10 1.72 21.29 73.89
C ASN A 10 1.25 22.07 72.66
N ILE A 11 0.47 21.41 71.80
CA ILE A 11 -0.06 22.01 70.56
C ILE A 11 -1.55 22.25 70.76
N GLY A 12 -1.92 23.53 70.92
CA GLY A 12 -3.31 23.96 71.07
C GLY A 12 -4.09 23.96 69.73
N LYS A 13 -5.41 24.19 69.82
CA LYS A 13 -6.30 24.34 68.65
C LYS A 13 -5.98 25.59 67.82
N ALA A 14 -5.46 26.64 68.45
CA ALA A 14 -4.75 27.73 67.78
C ALA A 14 -3.30 27.28 67.60
N LYS A 15 -2.75 27.45 66.41
CA LYS A 15 -1.49 26.87 65.90
C LYS A 15 -0.22 27.46 66.54
N THR A 16 -0.25 27.71 67.84
CA THR A 16 0.84 28.27 68.65
C THR A 16 1.36 27.18 69.57
N MET A 17 2.67 26.99 69.56
CA MET A 17 3.35 25.95 70.32
C MET A 17 3.78 26.53 71.66
N SER A 18 3.21 26.03 72.75
CA SER A 18 3.63 26.43 74.10
C SER A 18 4.68 25.44 74.58
N VAL A 19 5.86 25.96 74.91
CA VAL A 19 6.97 25.20 75.46
C VAL A 19 7.10 25.54 76.93
N ASN A 20 7.15 24.51 77.76
CA ASN A 20 7.29 24.65 79.21
C ASN A 20 8.46 23.78 79.68
N PHE A 21 9.44 24.41 80.34
CA PHE A 21 10.57 23.70 80.92
C PHE A 21 10.13 22.84 82.12
N ASN A 22 10.78 21.68 82.32
CA ASN A 22 10.50 20.85 83.48
C ASN A 22 10.89 21.55 84.80
N GLU A 23 10.32 21.04 85.91
CA GLU A 23 10.61 21.59 87.23
C GLU A 23 12.08 21.48 87.63
N SER A 24 12.82 20.49 87.13
CA SER A 24 14.26 20.38 87.38
C SER A 24 15.05 21.55 86.79
N PHE A 25 14.72 22.01 85.58
CA PHE A 25 15.35 23.18 84.98
C PHE A 25 14.91 24.46 85.67
N LYS A 26 13.61 24.60 85.97
CA LYS A 26 13.09 25.76 86.72
C LYS A 26 13.72 25.88 88.10
N ALA A 27 13.94 24.76 88.80
CA ALA A 27 14.64 24.73 90.09
C ALA A 27 16.07 25.25 89.99
N LEU A 28 16.82 24.90 88.94
CA LEU A 28 18.15 25.46 88.70
C LEU A 28 18.11 26.96 88.40
N VAL A 29 17.14 27.42 87.60
CA VAL A 29 16.99 28.85 87.33
C VAL A 29 16.63 29.61 88.61
N ARG A 30 15.80 29.03 89.49
CA ARG A 30 15.53 29.54 90.85
C ARG A 30 16.76 29.61 91.72
N GLU A 31 17.63 28.61 91.66
CA GLU A 31 18.88 28.57 92.40
C GLU A 31 19.89 29.64 91.92
N VAL A 32 20.05 29.80 90.60
CA VAL A 32 21.04 30.72 90.01
C VAL A 32 20.58 32.19 90.06
N PHE A 33 19.30 32.46 89.78
CA PHE A 33 18.78 33.82 89.62
C PHE A 33 17.93 34.31 90.81
N GLN A 34 17.73 33.48 91.84
CA GLN A 34 17.08 33.81 93.11
C GLN A 34 15.78 34.64 92.93
N ASP A 35 15.80 35.91 93.33
CA ASP A 35 14.67 36.86 93.30
C ASP A 35 14.15 37.16 91.88
N LYS A 36 14.98 36.98 90.84
CA LYS A 36 14.64 37.25 89.44
C LYS A 36 14.24 36.01 88.64
N SER A 37 14.28 34.85 89.27
CA SER A 37 14.16 33.55 88.58
C SER A 37 12.84 33.35 87.82
N GLU A 38 11.70 33.74 88.39
CA GLU A 38 10.40 33.60 87.71
C GLU A 38 10.30 34.49 86.45
N GLY A 39 10.92 35.68 86.48
CA GLY A 39 11.04 36.53 85.28
C GLY A 39 11.92 35.90 84.21
N VAL A 40 13.02 35.27 84.60
CA VAL A 40 13.90 34.53 83.67
C VAL A 40 13.19 33.30 83.10
N ILE A 41 12.45 32.54 83.91
CA ILE A 41 11.66 31.39 83.45
C ILE A 41 10.61 31.83 82.44
N HIS A 42 9.88 32.92 82.71
CA HIS A 42 8.88 33.46 81.79
C HIS A 42 9.50 33.87 80.45
N ILE A 43 10.61 34.61 80.46
CA ILE A 43 11.30 35.03 79.24
C ILE A 43 11.79 33.81 78.45
N LEU A 44 12.33 32.79 79.13
CA LEU A 44 12.80 31.58 78.46
C LEU A 44 11.64 30.76 77.85
N ASP A 45 10.55 30.58 78.60
CA ASP A 45 9.35 29.89 78.10
C ASP A 45 8.77 30.64 76.89
N GLU A 46 8.72 31.98 76.94
CA GLU A 46 8.23 32.84 75.86
C GLU A 46 9.15 32.77 74.62
N VAL A 47 10.46 32.94 74.79
CA VAL A 47 11.42 32.91 73.67
C VAL A 47 11.41 31.56 72.96
N VAL A 48 11.41 30.46 73.72
CA VAL A 48 11.39 29.12 73.13
C VAL A 48 10.04 28.79 72.51
N SER A 49 8.93 29.23 73.11
CA SER A 49 7.58 29.09 72.51
C SER A 49 7.43 29.88 71.21
N ASN A 50 7.96 31.10 71.17
CA ASN A 50 7.97 31.94 69.98
C ASN A 50 8.79 31.30 68.87
N LYS A 51 10.01 30.83 69.18
CA LYS A 51 10.88 30.18 68.20
C LYS A 51 10.29 28.87 67.67
N ALA A 52 9.75 28.04 68.56
CA ALA A 52 9.05 26.81 68.22
C ALA A 52 7.85 27.06 67.29
N SER A 53 7.09 28.12 67.55
CA SER A 53 5.95 28.52 66.73
C SER A 53 6.39 29.05 65.36
N GLU A 54 7.44 29.88 65.32
CA GLU A 54 8.05 30.41 64.10
C GLU A 54 8.57 29.28 63.19
N ASP A 55 9.34 28.34 63.74
CA ASP A 55 9.89 27.21 62.97
C ASP A 55 8.76 26.31 62.43
N THR A 56 7.72 26.08 63.22
CA THR A 56 6.54 25.34 62.78
C THR A 56 5.82 26.05 61.64
N GLN A 57 5.72 27.37 61.68
CA GLN A 57 5.13 28.18 60.62
C GLN A 57 6.00 28.14 59.36
N ASN A 58 7.31 28.30 59.49
CA ASN A 58 8.26 28.23 58.38
C ASN A 58 8.22 26.87 57.68
N ILE A 59 8.21 25.77 58.44
CA ILE A 59 8.06 24.41 57.90
C ILE A 59 6.73 24.26 57.15
N ASN A 60 5.63 24.82 57.67
CA ASN A 60 4.34 24.76 56.98
C ASN A 60 4.36 25.56 55.67
N ASN A 61 4.96 26.75 55.67
CA ASN A 61 5.10 27.56 54.46
C ASN A 61 5.94 26.82 53.40
N LEU A 62 7.11 26.29 53.79
CA LEU A 62 7.96 25.48 52.90
C LEU A 62 7.24 24.24 52.36
N LYS A 63 6.45 23.54 53.19
CA LYS A 63 5.63 22.41 52.73
C LYS A 63 4.58 22.85 51.71
N GLN A 64 3.91 23.97 51.93
CA GLN A 64 2.91 24.48 50.98
C GLN A 64 3.55 24.92 49.67
N GLU A 65 4.71 25.58 49.73
CA GLU A 65 5.48 26.00 48.57
C GLU A 65 5.97 24.78 47.76
N ALA A 66 6.57 23.79 48.43
CA ALA A 66 6.98 22.54 47.78
C ALA A 66 5.79 21.79 47.13
N ILE A 67 4.63 21.72 47.81
CA ILE A 67 3.41 21.12 47.24
C ILE A 67 2.94 21.90 46.01
N LYS A 68 2.99 23.23 46.06
CA LYS A 68 2.61 24.10 44.94
C LYS A 68 3.53 23.87 43.74
N ASP A 69 4.84 23.84 43.96
CA ASP A 69 5.84 23.63 42.90
C ASP A 69 5.72 22.24 42.29
N ILE A 70 5.58 21.19 43.12
CA ILE A 70 5.35 19.82 42.63
C ILE A 70 4.07 19.77 41.77
N ARG A 71 2.98 20.40 42.22
CA ARG A 71 1.72 20.43 41.47
C ARG A 71 1.82 21.22 40.16
N SER A 72 2.64 22.28 40.13
CA SER A 72 2.88 23.07 38.92
C SER A 72 3.76 22.35 37.90
N ASN A 73 4.68 21.50 38.36
CA ASN A 73 5.66 20.82 37.50
C ASN A 73 5.26 19.40 37.09
N ILE A 74 4.28 18.79 37.76
CA ILE A 74 3.72 17.50 37.32
C ILE A 74 2.64 17.76 36.27
N ALA A 75 2.72 17.03 35.14
CA ALA A 75 1.66 16.98 34.15
C ALA A 75 0.34 16.64 34.84
N THR A 76 -0.61 17.57 34.81
CA THR A 76 -1.91 17.36 35.44
C THR A 76 -2.66 16.26 34.69
N ASN A 77 -3.56 15.56 35.38
CA ASN A 77 -4.45 14.60 34.72
C ASN A 77 -5.23 15.24 33.57
N ASP A 78 -5.51 16.54 33.64
CA ASP A 78 -6.19 17.29 32.59
C ASP A 78 -5.32 17.44 31.34
N PHE A 79 -4.01 17.74 31.50
CA PHE A 79 -3.07 17.78 30.39
C PHE A 79 -2.97 16.42 29.68
N VAL A 80 -2.74 15.34 30.45
CA VAL A 80 -2.65 13.99 29.88
C VAL A 80 -3.96 13.58 29.20
N ARG A 81 -5.11 13.95 29.76
CA ARG A 81 -6.42 13.67 29.14
C ARG A 81 -6.61 14.45 27.84
N ALA A 82 -6.14 15.69 27.77
CA ALA A 82 -6.18 16.50 26.56
C ALA A 82 -5.32 15.87 25.45
N GLU A 83 -4.06 15.53 25.75
CA GLU A 83 -3.15 14.85 24.80
C GLU A 83 -3.75 13.53 24.29
N ILE A 84 -4.32 12.70 25.18
CA ILE A 84 -5.00 11.45 24.77
C ILE A 84 -6.21 11.74 23.88
N ALA A 85 -6.96 12.80 24.14
CA ALA A 85 -8.12 13.17 23.34
C ALA A 85 -7.69 13.66 21.94
N GLU A 86 -6.62 14.44 21.86
CA GLU A 86 -6.02 14.91 20.62
C GLU A 86 -5.50 13.74 19.78
N LEU A 87 -4.65 12.89 20.34
CA LEU A 87 -4.15 11.67 19.67
C LEU A 87 -5.28 10.76 19.20
N ARG A 88 -6.37 10.63 19.97
CA ARG A 88 -7.56 9.88 19.54
C ARG A 88 -8.31 10.54 18.39
N SER A 89 -8.28 11.87 18.32
CA SER A 89 -8.88 12.62 17.23
C SER A 89 -8.07 12.45 15.95
N GLU A 90 -6.74 12.63 16.03
CA GLU A 90 -5.81 12.41 14.92
C GLU A 90 -5.94 10.99 14.38
N LEU A 91 -5.86 9.97 15.24
CA LEU A 91 -5.99 8.59 14.82
C LEU A 91 -7.34 8.29 14.13
N LYS A 92 -8.43 8.92 14.58
CA LYS A 92 -9.74 8.78 13.92
C LYS A 92 -9.75 9.43 12.54
N GLN A 93 -9.09 10.58 12.40
CA GLN A 93 -8.96 11.26 11.12
C GLN A 93 -8.12 10.42 10.15
N ASP A 94 -6.95 9.94 10.56
CA ASP A 94 -6.09 9.08 9.73
C ASP A 94 -6.83 7.81 9.27
N ILE A 95 -7.58 7.17 10.17
CA ILE A 95 -8.40 6.00 9.83
C ILE A 95 -9.49 6.36 8.81
N ALA A 96 -10.09 7.54 8.89
CA ALA A 96 -11.11 7.98 7.95
C ALA A 96 -10.51 8.30 6.57
N GLU A 97 -9.34 8.95 6.54
CA GLU A 97 -8.59 9.24 5.32
C GLU A 97 -8.15 7.96 4.62
N LEU A 98 -7.51 7.02 5.32
CA LEU A 98 -7.13 5.72 4.77
C LEU A 98 -8.33 4.90 4.25
N ARG A 99 -9.48 4.96 4.94
CA ARG A 99 -10.71 4.32 4.45
C ARG A 99 -11.24 4.98 3.18
N SER A 100 -11.06 6.28 3.02
CA SER A 100 -11.46 7.02 1.82
C SER A 100 -10.54 6.66 0.66
N GLU A 101 -9.23 6.69 0.86
CA GLU A 101 -8.22 6.28 -0.13
C GLU A 101 -8.46 4.85 -0.61
N LEU A 102 -8.62 3.91 0.32
CA LEU A 102 -8.89 2.51 -0.04
C LEU A 102 -10.18 2.34 -0.87
N LYS A 103 -11.22 3.12 -0.58
CA LYS A 103 -12.45 3.10 -1.40
C LYS A 103 -12.20 3.63 -2.81
N GLN A 104 -11.40 4.69 -2.94
CA GLN A 104 -11.04 5.25 -4.25
C GLN A 104 -10.21 4.25 -5.06
N ASP A 105 -9.23 3.60 -4.43
CA ASP A 105 -8.42 2.56 -5.07
C ASP A 105 -9.26 1.36 -5.53
N ILE A 106 -10.20 0.91 -4.70
CA ILE A 106 -11.13 -0.16 -5.08
C ILE A 106 -11.97 0.23 -6.31
N VAL A 107 -12.44 1.48 -6.37
CA VAL A 107 -13.20 1.98 -7.53
C VAL A 107 -12.32 2.06 -8.76
N LYS A 108 -11.08 2.57 -8.63
CA LYS A 108 -10.11 2.67 -9.71
C LYS A 108 -9.80 1.30 -10.30
N VAL A 109 -9.44 0.32 -9.47
CA VAL A 109 -9.16 -1.06 -9.92
C VAL A 109 -10.39 -1.69 -10.58
N ARG A 110 -11.60 -1.43 -10.06
CA ARG A 110 -12.84 -1.93 -10.69
C ARG A 110 -13.04 -1.34 -12.08
N ASN A 111 -12.76 -0.05 -12.27
CA ASN A 111 -12.87 0.61 -13.57
C ASN A 111 -11.81 0.07 -14.54
N GLU A 112 -10.55 -0.02 -14.12
CA GLU A 112 -9.46 -0.61 -14.93
C GLU A 112 -9.82 -2.04 -15.38
N MET A 113 -10.42 -2.84 -14.50
CA MET A 113 -10.89 -4.19 -14.84
C MET A 113 -12.05 -4.20 -15.85
N LEU A 114 -12.94 -3.21 -15.81
CA LEU A 114 -14.03 -3.07 -16.78
C LEU A 114 -13.49 -2.64 -18.14
N ASP A 115 -12.54 -1.71 -18.16
CA ASP A 115 -11.90 -1.21 -19.37
C ASP A 115 -11.12 -2.32 -20.07
N LEU A 116 -10.26 -3.06 -19.33
CA LEU A 116 -9.55 -4.23 -19.86
C LEU A 116 -10.50 -5.31 -20.41
N LYS A 117 -11.65 -5.51 -19.78
CA LYS A 117 -12.66 -6.45 -20.27
C LYS A 117 -13.32 -5.96 -21.56
N ALA A 118 -13.49 -4.65 -21.73
CA ALA A 118 -14.02 -4.06 -22.96
C ALA A 118 -13.01 -4.15 -24.10
N GLU A 119 -11.74 -3.80 -23.84
CA GLU A 119 -10.63 -3.94 -24.77
C GLU A 119 -10.49 -5.39 -25.25
N LEU A 120 -10.43 -6.36 -24.33
CA LEU A 120 -10.31 -7.77 -24.71
C LEU A 120 -11.49 -8.28 -25.55
N LYS A 121 -12.71 -7.77 -25.30
CA LYS A 121 -13.87 -8.11 -26.14
C LYS A 121 -13.76 -7.53 -27.54
N GLN A 122 -13.24 -6.31 -27.65
CA GLN A 122 -12.99 -5.65 -28.92
C GLN A 122 -11.91 -6.42 -29.70
N ASP A 123 -10.77 -6.71 -29.09
CA ASP A 123 -9.67 -7.48 -29.71
C ASP A 123 -10.16 -8.84 -30.21
N ILE A 124 -10.97 -9.56 -29.43
CA ILE A 124 -11.57 -10.83 -29.85
C ILE A 124 -12.50 -10.66 -31.06
N ALA A 125 -13.28 -9.58 -31.10
CA ALA A 125 -14.17 -9.30 -32.22
C ALA A 125 -13.37 -8.94 -33.49
N GLU A 126 -12.34 -8.11 -33.36
CA GLU A 126 -11.44 -7.73 -34.45
C GLU A 126 -10.72 -8.96 -35.02
N LEU A 127 -10.10 -9.79 -34.18
CA LEU A 127 -9.46 -11.03 -34.60
C LEU A 127 -10.43 -12.00 -35.29
N ARG A 128 -11.68 -12.06 -34.83
CA ARG A 128 -12.72 -12.89 -35.46
C ARG A 128 -13.05 -12.40 -36.88
N GLU A 129 -13.16 -11.09 -37.07
CA GLU A 129 -13.39 -10.50 -38.39
C GLU A 129 -12.18 -10.70 -39.32
N GLU A 130 -10.96 -10.49 -38.81
CA GLU A 130 -9.72 -10.74 -39.56
C GLU A 130 -9.63 -12.18 -40.05
N VAL A 131 -9.86 -13.16 -39.16
CA VAL A 131 -9.87 -14.58 -39.54
C VAL A 131 -10.96 -14.87 -40.57
N HIS A 132 -12.16 -14.29 -40.43
CA HIS A 132 -13.23 -14.49 -41.40
C HIS A 132 -12.90 -13.90 -42.78
N ALA A 133 -12.27 -12.73 -42.81
CA ALA A 133 -11.81 -12.09 -44.02
C ALA A 133 -10.70 -12.90 -44.71
N GLU A 134 -9.73 -13.43 -43.95
CA GLU A 134 -8.67 -14.29 -44.49
C GLU A 134 -9.22 -15.61 -45.05
N LEU A 135 -10.15 -16.25 -44.35
CA LEU A 135 -10.83 -17.46 -44.85
C LEU A 135 -11.57 -17.17 -46.16
N SER A 136 -12.32 -16.07 -46.23
CA SER A 136 -13.04 -15.67 -47.45
C SER A 136 -12.09 -15.40 -48.63
N LYS A 137 -10.95 -14.75 -48.35
CA LYS A 137 -9.91 -14.50 -49.35
C LYS A 137 -9.28 -15.81 -49.84
N MET A 138 -9.07 -16.77 -48.94
CA MET A 138 -8.57 -18.09 -49.30
C MET A 138 -9.56 -18.88 -50.15
N ASP A 139 -10.86 -18.86 -49.81
CA ASP A 139 -11.91 -19.49 -50.63
C ASP A 139 -11.96 -18.90 -52.04
N SER A 140 -11.87 -17.57 -52.16
CA SER A 140 -11.79 -16.90 -53.47
C SER A 140 -10.57 -17.35 -54.27
N LYS A 141 -9.39 -17.46 -53.63
CA LYS A 141 -8.19 -17.96 -54.29
C LYS A 141 -8.37 -19.42 -54.74
N ILE A 142 -8.93 -20.28 -53.90
CA ILE A 142 -9.20 -21.68 -54.25
C ILE A 142 -10.16 -21.77 -55.44
N MET A 143 -11.22 -20.95 -55.48
CA MET A 143 -12.13 -20.89 -56.63
C MET A 143 -11.41 -20.45 -57.91
N GLN A 144 -10.57 -19.42 -57.82
CA GLN A 144 -9.77 -18.95 -58.95
C GLN A 144 -8.84 -20.05 -59.48
N PHE A 145 -8.05 -20.67 -58.60
CA PHE A 145 -7.16 -21.78 -58.98
C PHE A 145 -7.91 -22.95 -59.62
N ARG A 146 -9.10 -23.30 -59.12
CA ARG A 146 -9.95 -24.34 -59.72
C ARG A 146 -10.43 -23.95 -61.12
N ALA A 147 -10.78 -22.68 -61.34
CA ALA A 147 -11.19 -22.18 -62.65
C ALA A 147 -10.02 -22.21 -63.64
N GLU A 148 -8.84 -21.74 -63.23
CA GLU A 148 -7.61 -21.78 -64.02
C GLU A 148 -7.26 -23.23 -64.42
N LEU A 149 -7.23 -24.16 -63.46
CA LEU A 149 -6.96 -25.58 -63.76
C LEU A 149 -7.98 -26.21 -64.72
N LYS A 150 -9.26 -25.82 -64.61
CA LYS A 150 -10.30 -26.30 -65.53
C LYS A 150 -10.07 -25.75 -66.94
N GLN A 151 -9.66 -24.50 -67.06
CA GLN A 151 -9.34 -23.86 -68.33
C GLN A 151 -8.10 -24.51 -68.96
N ASP A 152 -7.03 -24.69 -68.20
CA ASP A 152 -5.79 -25.33 -68.67
C ASP A 152 -6.05 -26.75 -69.16
N ASN A 153 -6.86 -27.53 -68.44
CA ASN A 153 -7.24 -28.88 -68.89
C ASN A 153 -8.06 -28.86 -70.19
N ALA A 154 -8.95 -27.87 -70.37
CA ALA A 154 -9.68 -27.70 -71.62
C ALA A 154 -8.75 -27.31 -72.78
N ASN A 155 -7.80 -26.40 -72.54
CA ASN A 155 -6.80 -25.98 -73.51
C ASN A 155 -5.91 -27.16 -73.93
N LEU A 156 -5.33 -27.89 -72.98
CA LEU A 156 -4.50 -29.08 -73.24
C LEU A 156 -5.25 -30.15 -74.04
N LYS A 157 -6.53 -30.38 -73.74
CA LYS A 157 -7.36 -31.33 -74.50
C LYS A 157 -7.59 -30.86 -75.95
N ALA A 158 -7.73 -29.55 -76.16
CA ALA A 158 -7.89 -28.97 -77.49
C ALA A 158 -6.59 -29.07 -78.30
N GLU A 159 -5.47 -28.69 -77.70
CA GLU A 159 -4.12 -28.80 -78.30
C GLU A 159 -3.82 -30.25 -78.69
N LEU A 160 -4.04 -31.21 -77.78
CA LEU A 160 -3.81 -32.63 -78.06
C LEU A 160 -4.69 -33.13 -79.22
N LYS A 161 -5.95 -32.67 -79.30
CA LYS A 161 -6.85 -33.05 -80.40
C LYS A 161 -6.35 -32.48 -81.74
N ASP A 162 -5.86 -31.25 -81.74
CA ASP A 162 -5.30 -30.60 -82.92
C ASP A 162 -4.01 -31.30 -83.39
N ASP A 163 -3.09 -31.61 -82.47
CA ASP A 163 -1.86 -32.33 -82.77
C ASP A 163 -2.13 -33.74 -83.32
N ILE A 164 -3.12 -34.46 -82.78
CA ILE A 164 -3.56 -35.75 -83.33
C ILE A 164 -4.11 -35.57 -84.75
N ALA A 165 -4.87 -34.51 -85.02
CA ALA A 165 -5.43 -34.26 -86.36
C ALA A 165 -4.31 -33.96 -87.37
N LYS A 166 -3.34 -33.10 -87.00
CA LYS A 166 -2.15 -32.82 -87.81
C LYS A 166 -1.35 -34.09 -88.09
N SER A 167 -1.07 -34.87 -87.06
CA SER A 167 -0.36 -36.15 -87.19
C SER A 167 -1.07 -37.13 -88.12
N LYS A 168 -2.41 -37.26 -88.02
CA LYS A 168 -3.21 -38.07 -88.96
C LYS A 168 -3.07 -37.59 -90.41
N VAL A 169 -3.13 -36.29 -90.65
CA VAL A 169 -2.96 -35.71 -91.98
C VAL A 169 -1.56 -35.99 -92.52
N ASP A 170 -0.53 -35.84 -91.69
CA ASP A 170 0.85 -36.09 -92.11
C ASP A 170 1.10 -37.57 -92.40
N ILE A 171 0.56 -38.50 -91.60
CA ILE A 171 0.59 -39.94 -91.91
C ILE A 171 -0.07 -40.22 -93.26
N ILE A 172 -1.24 -39.63 -93.54
CA ILE A 172 -1.93 -39.78 -94.83
C ILE A 172 -1.03 -39.29 -95.98
N LYS A 173 -0.43 -38.09 -95.85
CA LYS A 173 0.51 -37.56 -96.86
C LYS A 173 1.66 -38.54 -97.11
N TRP A 174 2.28 -39.07 -96.06
CA TRP A 174 3.37 -40.05 -96.18
C TRP A 174 2.93 -41.36 -96.85
N VAL A 175 1.75 -41.89 -96.49
CA VAL A 175 1.20 -43.10 -97.12
C VAL A 175 0.97 -42.88 -98.61
N PHE A 176 0.33 -41.77 -99.01
CA PHE A 176 0.14 -41.46 -100.43
C PHE A 176 1.47 -41.33 -101.16
N GLY A 177 2.45 -40.61 -100.58
CA GLY A 177 3.79 -40.50 -101.15
C GLY A 177 4.45 -41.86 -101.41
N LEU A 178 4.34 -42.79 -100.45
CA LEU A 178 4.85 -44.16 -100.59
C LEU A 178 4.08 -44.94 -101.68
N GLN A 179 2.75 -44.84 -101.73
CA GLN A 179 1.94 -45.50 -102.77
C GLN A 179 2.36 -45.05 -104.17
N PHE A 180 2.55 -43.75 -104.40
CA PHE A 180 3.05 -43.24 -105.68
C PHE A 180 4.45 -43.75 -106.02
N ALA A 181 5.36 -43.83 -105.04
CA ALA A 181 6.69 -44.41 -105.25
C ALA A 181 6.60 -45.89 -105.66
N THR A 182 5.75 -46.68 -105.00
CA THR A 182 5.54 -48.09 -105.37
C THR A 182 4.91 -48.25 -106.75
N LEU A 183 3.95 -47.40 -107.13
CA LEU A 183 3.36 -47.39 -108.48
C LEU A 183 4.41 -47.05 -109.55
N ALA A 184 5.30 -46.10 -109.29
CA ALA A 184 6.38 -45.75 -110.20
C ALA A 184 7.37 -46.92 -110.41
N LEU A 185 7.70 -47.65 -109.33
CA LEU A 185 8.53 -48.85 -109.41
C LEU A 185 7.86 -49.96 -110.24
N ILE A 186 6.56 -50.22 -110.02
CA ILE A 186 5.80 -51.23 -110.80
C ILE A 186 5.76 -50.85 -112.28
N ALA A 187 5.47 -49.58 -112.60
CA ALA A 187 5.46 -49.10 -113.98
C ALA A 187 6.82 -49.24 -114.66
N GLY A 188 7.92 -48.95 -113.93
CA GLY A 188 9.28 -49.19 -114.41
C GLY A 188 9.56 -50.67 -114.70
N MET A 189 9.15 -51.59 -113.82
CA MET A 189 9.30 -53.03 -114.04
C MET A 189 8.49 -53.54 -115.23
N LEU A 190 7.24 -53.10 -115.39
CA LEU A 190 6.40 -53.45 -116.54
C LEU A 190 7.04 -53.02 -117.86
N LYS A 191 7.65 -51.83 -117.89
CA LYS A 191 8.35 -51.32 -119.09
C LYS A 191 9.61 -52.11 -119.44
N LEU A 192 10.27 -52.74 -118.47
CA LEU A 192 11.43 -53.62 -118.72
C LEU A 192 11.02 -55.02 -119.23
N MET A 193 9.77 -55.43 -119.02
CA MET A 193 9.25 -56.74 -119.41
C MET A 193 8.58 -56.76 -120.80
N LEU A 194 8.26 -55.59 -121.37
CA LEU A 194 7.70 -55.39 -122.72
C LEU A 194 8.80 -55.07 -123.73
#